data_AF-A0A7S2EQ21-F1
#
_entry.id   AF-A0A7S2EQ21-F1
#
_cell.length_a   1.000
_cell.length_b   1.000
_cell.length_c   1.000
_cell.angle_alpha   90.00
_cell.angle_beta   90.00
_cell.angle_gamma   90.00
#
_symmetry.space_group_name_H-M   'P 1'
#
loop_
_entity.id
_entity.type
_entity.pdbx_description
1 polymer ?
#
loop_
_entity_poly.entity_id
_entity_poly.type
_entity_poly.pdbx_seq_one_letter_code
_entity_poly.pdbx_strand_id
1 'polypeptide(L)'
;LPDSNEDKRHSSYFLQEVTLEDLTGNIQKKRDDNKADENNGETANNEDTDDKERIIDILERAGETLNPEEIADLPTWSSVMAQYGSEPVIVGLDTCEQFQSMVPEEEAWIAPAGLFNTGTNLISLDLTKNCYLPKKEKKYGTSGVRWQVPWGKHTPATWRLKHRAESKWARSVNITSIFPIVTIKDPYHWMGSMCRKHYEAIWPHTQKNCPNLIKEHDNTINEVQVKYSKTDPSKIVKHESLV
;
A
#
# COMPACT_ATOMS: atom_id res chain seq x y z
N LEU A 1 23.24 18.07 -6.10
CA LEU A 1 24.38 17.29 -5.58
C LEU A 1 24.82 17.98 -4.30
N PRO A 2 24.99 17.30 -3.17
CA PRO A 2 25.12 15.85 -2.91
C PRO A 2 23.75 15.24 -2.52
N ASP A 3 23.52 13.94 -2.27
CA ASP A 3 24.43 12.87 -1.89
C ASP A 3 23.99 11.54 -2.52
N SER A 4 24.96 10.78 -3.00
CA SER A 4 24.82 9.51 -3.70
C SER A 4 25.38 8.43 -2.78
N ASN A 5 24.59 7.94 -1.81
CA ASN A 5 25.06 6.86 -0.93
C ASN A 5 23.98 6.11 -0.11
N GLU A 6 22.79 5.88 -0.66
CA GLU A 6 21.77 5.05 0.03
C GLU A 6 21.39 3.74 -0.69
N ASP A 7 22.14 3.32 -1.71
CA ASP A 7 21.72 2.20 -2.57
C ASP A 7 22.53 0.90 -2.39
N LYS A 8 22.97 0.60 -1.16
CA LYS A 8 23.64 -0.68 -0.83
C LYS A 8 23.31 -1.18 0.57
N ARG A 9 22.10 -1.71 0.75
CA ARG A 9 21.85 -2.79 1.72
C ARG A 9 21.02 -3.88 1.05
N HIS A 10 21.74 -4.83 0.44
CA HIS A 10 21.18 -6.13 0.08
C HIS A 10 20.71 -6.82 1.37
N SER A 11 19.41 -7.02 1.48
CA SER A 11 18.81 -7.89 2.49
C SER A 11 18.36 -9.15 1.77
N SER A 12 19.12 -10.24 1.94
CA SER A 12 18.73 -11.56 1.46
C SER A 12 17.67 -12.13 2.39
N TYR A 13 16.41 -11.92 2.06
CA TYR A 13 15.32 -12.75 2.56
C TYR A 13 14.75 -13.50 1.37
N PHE A 14 15.04 -14.81 1.34
CA PHE A 14 14.45 -15.76 0.41
C PHE A 14 13.03 -16.02 0.93
N LEU A 15 12.02 -15.46 0.28
CA LEU A 15 10.63 -15.85 0.50
C LEU A 15 10.22 -16.74 -0.68
N GLN A 16 9.77 -17.94 -0.35
CA GLN A 16 9.29 -18.94 -1.29
C GLN A 16 7.94 -18.46 -1.86
N GLU A 17 7.74 -18.57 -3.17
CA GLU A 17 6.45 -18.26 -3.81
C GLU A 17 5.37 -19.19 -3.21
N VAL A 18 4.29 -18.61 -2.69
CA VAL A 18 3.12 -19.35 -2.18
C VAL A 18 1.95 -19.07 -3.12
N THR A 19 1.41 -20.11 -3.71
CA THR A 19 0.24 -20.02 -4.60
C THR A 19 -1.07 -20.06 -3.80
N LEU A 20 -2.17 -19.59 -4.39
CA LEU A 20 -3.51 -19.69 -3.80
C LEU A 20 -3.95 -21.16 -3.59
N GLU A 21 -3.43 -22.08 -4.40
CA GLU A 21 -3.66 -23.51 -4.26
C GLU A 21 -2.94 -24.08 -3.02
N ASP A 22 -1.74 -23.58 -2.69
CA ASP A 22 -1.02 -23.95 -1.48
C ASP A 22 -1.73 -23.50 -0.19
N LEU A 23 -2.50 -22.41 -0.25
CA LEU A 23 -3.28 -21.90 0.87
C LEU A 23 -4.50 -22.79 1.17
N THR A 24 -5.19 -23.28 0.15
CA THR A 24 -6.39 -24.10 0.32
C THR A 24 -6.07 -25.56 0.67
N GLY A 25 -5.00 -26.12 0.10
CA GLY A 25 -4.56 -27.50 0.36
C GLY A 25 -4.07 -27.76 1.79
N ASN A 26 -3.40 -26.78 2.40
CA ASN A 26 -2.88 -26.90 3.77
C ASN A 26 -3.97 -26.80 4.85
N ILE A 27 -5.03 -26.04 4.60
CA ILE A 27 -6.18 -25.91 5.51
C ILE A 27 -6.96 -27.23 5.60
N GLN A 28 -7.16 -27.92 4.46
CA GLN A 28 -7.90 -29.18 4.44
C GLN A 28 -7.14 -30.29 5.19
N LYS A 29 -5.81 -30.36 5.02
CA LYS A 29 -4.97 -31.39 5.63
C LYS A 29 -4.90 -31.28 7.17
N LYS A 30 -4.79 -30.06 7.72
CA LYS A 30 -4.85 -29.82 9.18
C LYS A 30 -6.21 -30.21 9.79
N ARG A 31 -7.30 -30.05 9.02
CA ARG A 31 -8.66 -30.38 9.47
C ARG A 31 -8.91 -31.89 9.57
N ASP A 32 -8.26 -32.67 8.71
CA ASP A 32 -8.37 -34.13 8.72
C ASP A 32 -7.49 -34.76 9.82
N ASP A 33 -6.35 -34.14 10.14
CA ASP A 33 -5.47 -34.59 11.24
C ASP A 33 -6.07 -34.31 12.63
N ASN A 34 -6.85 -33.23 12.80
CA ASN A 34 -7.49 -32.84 14.07
C ASN A 34 -8.77 -33.64 14.39
N LYS A 35 -9.30 -34.44 13.47
CA LYS A 35 -10.55 -35.21 13.67
C LYS A 35 -10.35 -36.55 14.38
N ALA A 36 -9.10 -36.88 14.76
CA ALA A 36 -8.75 -38.14 15.41
C ALA A 36 -8.78 -38.09 16.95
N ASP A 37 -8.88 -36.91 17.57
CA ASP A 37 -8.84 -36.75 19.03
C ASP A 37 -9.97 -35.81 19.53
N GLU A 38 -11.21 -36.29 19.52
CA GLU A 38 -12.31 -35.62 20.24
C GLU A 38 -12.91 -36.54 21.30
N ASN A 39 -12.50 -36.34 22.56
CA ASN A 39 -13.28 -36.68 23.76
C ASN A 39 -12.78 -35.88 24.98
N ASN A 40 -13.23 -34.63 25.14
CA ASN A 40 -13.88 -34.11 26.35
C ASN A 40 -13.98 -32.57 26.32
N GLY A 41 -15.07 -32.06 26.90
CA GLY A 41 -15.60 -30.72 26.68
C GLY A 41 -14.81 -29.53 27.23
N GLU A 42 -14.88 -28.44 26.46
CA GLU A 42 -15.10 -27.05 26.89
C GLU A 42 -15.34 -26.20 25.63
N THR A 43 -16.59 -26.12 25.15
CA THR A 43 -16.92 -25.66 23.79
C THR A 43 -17.18 -24.16 23.63
N ALA A 44 -16.61 -23.30 24.48
CA ALA A 44 -16.80 -21.84 24.35
C ALA A 44 -15.53 -21.03 24.01
N ASN A 45 -14.32 -21.62 24.16
CA ASN A 45 -13.06 -20.90 23.95
C ASN A 45 -12.31 -21.29 22.66
N ASN A 46 -12.64 -22.42 22.03
CA ASN A 46 -11.96 -22.85 20.81
C ASN A 46 -12.41 -22.08 19.56
N GLU A 47 -13.68 -21.72 19.46
CA GLU A 47 -14.22 -21.11 18.23
C GLU A 47 -13.65 -19.70 17.95
N ASP A 48 -13.37 -18.92 19.00
CA ASP A 48 -12.73 -17.59 18.89
C ASP A 48 -11.22 -17.69 18.57
N THR A 49 -10.57 -18.77 19.01
CA THR A 49 -9.15 -19.02 18.70
C THR A 49 -9.00 -19.50 17.26
N ASP A 50 -9.90 -20.39 16.82
CA ASP A 50 -9.94 -20.91 15.45
C ASP A 50 -10.18 -19.78 14.42
N ASP A 51 -11.04 -18.79 14.73
CA ASP A 51 -11.26 -17.63 13.87
C ASP A 51 -10.09 -16.62 13.88
N LYS A 52 -9.07 -16.79 14.74
CA LYS A 52 -7.85 -15.96 14.76
C LYS A 52 -6.66 -16.60 14.05
N GLU A 53 -6.70 -17.91 13.77
CA GLU A 53 -5.57 -18.67 13.20
C GLU A 53 -4.98 -18.03 11.95
N ARG A 54 -5.83 -17.51 11.06
CA ARG A 54 -5.36 -16.89 9.81
C ARG A 54 -4.55 -15.62 10.05
N ILE A 55 -4.91 -14.82 11.05
CA ILE A 55 -4.18 -13.60 11.38
C ILE A 55 -2.85 -13.95 12.05
N ILE A 56 -2.85 -14.95 12.91
CA ILE A 56 -1.64 -15.49 13.54
C ILE A 56 -0.67 -15.99 12.46
N ASP A 57 -1.13 -16.81 11.51
CA ASP A 57 -0.29 -17.30 10.39
C ASP A 57 0.33 -16.16 9.58
N ILE A 58 -0.44 -15.11 9.27
CA ILE A 58 0.07 -13.93 8.56
C ILE A 58 1.20 -13.24 9.34
N LEU A 59 1.03 -13.06 10.65
CA LEU A 59 1.99 -12.38 11.51
C LEU A 59 3.25 -13.23 11.73
N GLU A 60 3.12 -14.54 11.94
CA GLU A 60 4.26 -15.45 12.05
C GLU A 60 5.06 -15.50 10.75
N ARG A 61 4.40 -15.53 9.59
CA ARG A 61 5.05 -15.47 8.28
C ARG A 61 5.73 -14.13 8.02
N ALA A 62 5.26 -13.06 8.67
CA ALA A 62 5.94 -11.76 8.67
C ALA A 62 7.16 -11.74 9.62
N GLY A 63 7.39 -12.80 10.40
CA GLY A 63 8.48 -12.93 11.36
C GLY A 63 8.16 -12.42 12.76
N GLU A 64 6.88 -12.18 13.05
CA GLU A 64 6.42 -11.75 14.38
C GLU A 64 6.19 -12.96 15.29
N THR A 65 6.58 -12.85 16.55
CA THR A 65 6.30 -13.87 17.58
C THR A 65 5.31 -13.31 18.58
N LEU A 66 4.11 -13.88 18.63
CA LEU A 66 3.01 -13.38 19.45
C LEU A 66 2.97 -14.08 20.81
N ASN A 67 2.74 -13.31 21.87
CA ASN A 67 2.45 -13.84 23.19
C ASN A 67 0.92 -14.01 23.40
N PRO A 68 0.48 -14.71 24.47
CA PRO A 68 -0.95 -14.96 24.70
C PRO A 68 -1.81 -13.69 24.87
N GLU A 69 -1.26 -12.60 25.41
CA GLU A 69 -1.97 -11.33 25.56
C GLU A 69 -2.18 -10.65 24.20
N GLU A 70 -1.14 -10.66 23.35
CA GLU A 70 -1.24 -10.15 21.99
C GLU A 70 -2.26 -10.93 21.14
N ILE A 71 -2.29 -12.27 21.28
CA ILE A 71 -3.28 -13.12 20.60
C ILE A 71 -4.70 -12.81 21.08
N ALA A 72 -4.88 -12.55 22.38
CA ALA A 72 -6.19 -12.17 22.92
C ALA A 72 -6.69 -10.86 22.30
N ASP A 73 -5.80 -9.89 22.09
CA ASP A 73 -6.09 -8.58 21.51
C ASP A 73 -6.27 -8.58 19.98
N LEU A 74 -5.90 -9.67 19.28
CA LEU A 74 -6.13 -9.76 17.84
C LEU A 74 -7.63 -9.76 17.53
N PRO A 75 -8.05 -9.04 16.46
CA PRO A 75 -9.41 -9.18 15.96
C PRO A 75 -9.63 -10.60 15.44
N THR A 76 -10.87 -11.05 15.35
CA THR A 76 -11.18 -12.31 14.67
C THR A 76 -11.15 -12.11 13.14
N TRP A 77 -10.87 -13.16 12.37
CA TRP A 77 -10.86 -13.09 10.91
C TRP A 77 -12.24 -12.74 10.36
N SER A 78 -13.32 -13.25 10.96
CA SER A 78 -14.69 -12.85 10.59
C SER A 78 -14.95 -11.37 10.82
N SER A 79 -14.43 -10.77 11.90
CA SER A 79 -14.51 -9.33 12.14
C SER A 79 -13.75 -8.51 11.09
N VAL A 80 -12.58 -8.99 10.66
CA VAL A 80 -11.81 -8.39 9.55
C VAL A 80 -12.60 -8.45 8.24
N MET A 81 -13.14 -9.62 7.88
CA MET A 81 -13.92 -9.79 6.65
C MET A 81 -15.21 -8.97 6.64
N ALA A 82 -15.88 -8.82 7.79
CA ALA A 82 -17.06 -7.98 7.89
C ALA A 82 -16.77 -6.50 7.59
N GLN A 83 -15.55 -6.03 7.87
CA GLN A 83 -15.13 -4.66 7.62
C GLN A 83 -14.56 -4.45 6.22
N TYR A 84 -13.75 -5.40 5.73
CA TYR A 84 -12.92 -5.20 4.53
C TYR A 84 -13.29 -6.11 3.34
N GLY A 85 -14.20 -7.06 3.55
CA GLY A 85 -14.51 -8.13 2.59
C GLY A 85 -13.61 -9.36 2.75
N SER A 86 -14.01 -10.45 2.10
CA SER A 86 -13.28 -11.72 2.15
C SER A 86 -12.03 -11.75 1.26
N GLU A 87 -11.91 -10.81 0.31
CA GLU A 87 -10.86 -10.79 -0.70
C GLU A 87 -10.39 -9.36 -1.00
N PRO A 88 -9.12 -9.17 -1.41
CA PRO A 88 -8.63 -7.89 -1.90
C PRO A 88 -9.41 -7.43 -3.14
N VAL A 89 -9.87 -6.18 -3.13
CA VAL A 89 -10.49 -5.58 -4.31
C VAL A 89 -9.41 -4.94 -5.19
N ILE A 90 -9.14 -5.57 -6.34
CA ILE A 90 -8.18 -5.05 -7.33
C ILE A 90 -8.97 -4.45 -8.51
N VAL A 91 -8.94 -3.12 -8.61
CA VAL A 91 -9.62 -2.38 -9.68
C VAL A 91 -8.65 -2.09 -10.83
N GLY A 92 -9.12 -2.21 -12.07
CA GLY A 92 -8.37 -1.82 -13.27
C GLY A 92 -7.62 -2.96 -13.97
N LEU A 93 -7.78 -4.22 -13.53
CA LEU A 93 -7.18 -5.38 -14.22
C LEU A 93 -7.73 -5.54 -15.65
N ASP A 94 -8.95 -5.09 -15.90
CA ASP A 94 -9.58 -4.99 -17.22
C ASP A 94 -8.83 -4.03 -18.17
N THR A 95 -8.06 -3.08 -17.63
CA THR A 95 -7.27 -2.12 -18.43
C THR A 95 -5.84 -2.59 -18.71
N CYS A 96 -5.42 -3.72 -18.13
CA CYS A 96 -4.06 -4.27 -18.31
C CYS A 96 -3.78 -4.63 -19.76
N GLU A 97 -4.70 -5.33 -20.43
CA GLU A 97 -4.55 -5.73 -21.84
C GLU A 97 -4.43 -4.50 -22.76
N GLN A 98 -5.20 -3.45 -22.46
CA GLN A 98 -5.10 -2.18 -23.17
C GLN A 98 -3.71 -1.56 -22.98
N PHE A 99 -3.17 -1.54 -21.76
CA PHE A 99 -1.82 -1.02 -21.53
C PHE A 99 -0.75 -1.84 -22.28
N GLN A 100 -0.84 -3.17 -22.21
CA GLN A 100 0.10 -4.08 -22.87
C GLN A 100 0.09 -3.95 -24.40
N SER A 101 -1.07 -3.69 -25.01
CA SER A 101 -1.18 -3.45 -26.45
C SER A 101 -0.69 -2.06 -26.90
N MET A 102 -0.79 -1.05 -26.03
CA MET A 102 -0.38 0.32 -26.35
C MET A 102 1.12 0.59 -26.11
N VAL A 103 1.74 -0.13 -25.17
CA VAL A 103 3.11 0.16 -24.72
C VAL A 103 4.00 -1.06 -24.99
N PRO A 104 5.03 -0.94 -25.84
CA PRO A 104 6.01 -2.01 -26.02
C PRO A 104 6.60 -2.42 -24.66
N GLU A 105 6.71 -3.73 -24.41
CA GLU A 105 7.15 -4.28 -23.13
C GLU A 105 8.53 -3.75 -22.70
N GLU A 106 9.45 -3.52 -23.64
CA GLU A 106 10.76 -2.96 -23.35
C GLU A 106 10.70 -1.47 -22.95
N GLU A 107 9.61 -0.76 -23.26
CA GLU A 107 9.38 0.64 -22.89
C GLU A 107 8.50 0.77 -21.63
N ALA A 108 7.74 -0.26 -21.26
CA ALA A 108 6.81 -0.27 -20.13
C ALA A 108 7.48 -0.11 -18.77
N TRP A 109 6.94 0.74 -17.90
CA TRP A 109 7.36 0.90 -16.50
C TRP A 109 6.22 0.54 -15.56
N ILE A 110 6.56 0.14 -14.34
CA ILE A 110 5.61 -0.02 -13.23
C ILE A 110 6.08 0.89 -12.10
N ALA A 111 5.17 1.63 -11.46
CA ALA A 111 5.52 2.44 -10.30
C ALA A 111 4.31 2.76 -9.41
N PRO A 112 4.52 2.98 -8.11
CA PRO A 112 3.45 3.33 -7.19
C PRO A 112 3.02 4.80 -7.35
N ALA A 113 1.75 5.04 -7.04
CA ALA A 113 1.13 6.34 -6.83
C ALA A 113 0.11 6.25 -5.69
N GLY A 114 -0.22 7.36 -5.05
CA GLY A 114 -1.17 7.38 -3.93
C GLY A 114 -0.97 8.60 -3.05
N LEU A 115 -1.93 8.86 -2.16
CA LEU A 115 -1.81 9.97 -1.22
C LEU A 115 -0.63 9.73 -0.25
N PHE A 116 -0.25 10.76 0.51
CA PHE A 116 0.66 10.57 1.64
C PHE A 116 0.07 9.50 2.58
N ASN A 117 0.90 8.75 3.32
CA ASN A 117 0.42 7.74 4.28
C ASN A 117 -0.49 6.60 3.73
N THR A 118 -0.56 6.35 2.42
CA THR A 118 -1.31 5.21 1.84
C THR A 118 -0.43 4.00 1.52
N GLY A 119 0.75 3.88 2.15
CA GLY A 119 1.62 2.71 1.96
C GLY A 119 2.39 2.66 0.63
N THR A 120 2.53 3.78 -0.09
CA THR A 120 3.26 3.79 -1.39
C THR A 120 4.73 3.32 -1.29
N ASN A 121 5.37 3.45 -0.13
CA ASN A 121 6.72 2.91 0.11
C ASN A 121 6.70 1.38 0.17
N LEU A 122 5.73 0.80 0.88
CA LEU A 122 5.56 -0.64 0.97
C LEU A 122 5.34 -1.25 -0.41
N ILE A 123 4.37 -0.70 -1.16
CA ILE A 123 4.12 -1.15 -2.54
C ILE A 123 5.35 -0.99 -3.43
N SER A 124 6.14 0.07 -3.29
CA SER A 124 7.39 0.16 -4.07
C SER A 124 8.35 -0.99 -3.78
N LEU A 125 8.48 -1.39 -2.52
CA LEU A 125 9.37 -2.48 -2.11
C LEU A 125 8.83 -3.82 -2.61
N ASP A 126 7.53 -4.05 -2.44
CA ASP A 126 6.87 -5.28 -2.87
C ASP A 126 6.96 -5.47 -4.39
N LEU A 127 6.70 -4.42 -5.15
CA LEU A 127 6.87 -4.45 -6.61
C LEU A 127 8.33 -4.71 -7.00
N THR A 128 9.29 -4.13 -6.30
CA THR A 128 10.72 -4.33 -6.62
C THR A 128 11.16 -5.77 -6.36
N LYS A 129 10.58 -6.43 -5.35
CA LYS A 129 10.89 -7.81 -4.99
C LYS A 129 10.19 -8.83 -5.87
N ASN A 130 8.95 -8.54 -6.27
CA ASN A 130 8.06 -9.54 -6.89
C ASN A 130 7.75 -9.26 -8.37
N CYS A 131 8.10 -8.09 -8.91
CA CYS A 131 7.78 -7.73 -10.29
C CYS A 131 9.04 -7.50 -11.12
N TYR A 132 8.98 -7.98 -12.36
CA TYR A 132 10.10 -7.94 -13.28
C TYR A 132 9.59 -7.85 -14.73
N LEU A 133 10.20 -6.99 -15.55
CA LEU A 133 9.92 -6.83 -16.98
C LEU A 133 11.10 -7.34 -17.84
N PRO A 134 11.06 -8.59 -18.33
CA PRO A 134 12.20 -9.24 -18.97
C PRO A 134 12.75 -8.51 -20.20
N LYS A 135 11.87 -8.03 -21.08
CA LYS A 135 12.31 -7.33 -22.31
C LYS A 135 12.94 -5.98 -22.00
N LYS A 136 12.51 -5.31 -20.93
CA LYS A 136 13.11 -4.06 -20.46
C LYS A 136 14.49 -4.28 -19.86
N GLU A 137 14.69 -5.30 -19.03
CA GLU A 137 16.02 -5.60 -18.50
C GLU A 137 16.99 -6.00 -19.61
N LYS A 138 16.56 -6.81 -20.56
CA LYS A 138 17.39 -7.17 -21.71
C LYS A 138 17.87 -5.95 -22.50
N LYS A 139 17.03 -4.91 -22.66
CA LYS A 139 17.35 -3.70 -23.44
C LYS A 139 18.11 -2.64 -22.64
N TYR A 140 17.74 -2.46 -21.36
CA TYR A 140 18.15 -1.31 -20.55
C TYR A 140 18.83 -1.66 -19.23
N GLY A 141 18.96 -2.95 -18.87
CA GLY A 141 19.61 -3.41 -17.64
C GLY A 141 18.86 -3.01 -16.37
N THR A 142 17.53 -2.95 -16.41
CA THR A 142 16.68 -2.52 -15.29
C THR A 142 15.40 -3.35 -15.22
N SER A 143 14.94 -3.66 -14.01
CA SER A 143 13.73 -4.47 -13.78
C SER A 143 12.44 -3.87 -14.35
N GLY A 144 12.44 -2.57 -14.65
CA GLY A 144 11.25 -1.85 -15.09
C GLY A 144 10.34 -1.36 -13.97
N VAL A 145 10.68 -1.64 -12.72
CA VAL A 145 9.99 -1.11 -11.54
C VAL A 145 10.68 0.19 -11.07
N ARG A 146 9.88 1.17 -10.66
CA ARG A 146 10.36 2.49 -10.19
C ARG A 146 9.72 2.88 -8.88
N TRP A 147 10.44 3.69 -8.12
CA TRP A 147 10.02 4.21 -6.81
C TRP A 147 8.77 5.10 -6.86
N GLN A 148 8.52 5.75 -7.99
CA GLN A 148 7.37 6.63 -8.18
C GLN A 148 7.03 6.80 -9.65
N VAL A 149 5.79 7.17 -9.92
CA VAL A 149 5.34 7.64 -11.24
C VAL A 149 6.06 8.93 -11.68
N PRO A 150 6.16 9.22 -12.99
CA PRO A 150 6.91 10.38 -13.50
C PRO A 150 6.32 11.73 -13.10
N TRP A 151 5.04 11.81 -12.76
CA TRP A 151 4.39 13.02 -12.24
C TRP A 151 4.51 13.15 -10.72
N GLY A 152 5.26 12.27 -10.04
CA GLY A 152 5.38 12.24 -8.59
C GLY A 152 4.26 11.42 -7.94
N LYS A 153 4.62 10.54 -7.00
CA LYS A 153 3.66 9.57 -6.45
C LYS A 153 2.52 10.18 -5.64
N HIS A 154 2.70 11.37 -5.07
CA HIS A 154 1.70 12.03 -4.23
C HIS A 154 0.92 13.13 -4.93
N THR A 155 1.17 13.41 -6.21
CA THR A 155 0.49 14.50 -6.91
C THR A 155 -0.94 14.10 -7.31
N PRO A 156 -1.86 15.07 -7.48
CA PRO A 156 -3.24 14.78 -7.82
C PRO A 156 -3.36 14.01 -9.14
N ALA A 157 -4.32 13.09 -9.22
CA ALA A 157 -4.55 12.31 -10.44
C ALA A 157 -4.79 13.19 -11.69
N THR A 158 -5.42 14.36 -11.51
CA THR A 158 -5.68 15.34 -12.58
C THR A 158 -4.42 15.95 -13.20
N TRP A 159 -3.26 15.81 -12.53
CA TRP A 159 -1.95 16.25 -13.01
C TRP A 159 -1.22 15.19 -13.83
N ARG A 160 -1.74 13.96 -13.87
CA ARG A 160 -1.26 12.92 -14.78
C ARG A 160 -1.21 13.47 -16.21
N LEU A 161 -0.12 13.21 -16.91
CA LEU A 161 0.20 13.73 -18.26
C LEU A 161 0.44 15.25 -18.35
N LYS A 162 0.17 16.04 -17.32
CA LYS A 162 0.32 17.52 -17.31
C LYS A 162 1.50 18.01 -16.48
N HIS A 163 2.02 17.16 -15.61
CA HIS A 163 3.13 17.48 -14.71
C HIS A 163 4.20 16.39 -14.74
N ARG A 164 5.44 16.78 -14.44
CA ARG A 164 6.58 15.88 -14.25
C ARG A 164 7.31 16.28 -12.97
N ALA A 165 7.65 15.27 -12.18
CA ALA A 165 8.56 15.43 -11.06
C ALA A 165 9.95 15.89 -11.57
N GLU A 166 10.71 16.55 -10.70
CA GLU A 166 11.97 17.18 -11.08
C GLU A 166 13.12 16.19 -11.31
N SER A 167 12.93 14.90 -11.02
CA SER A 167 14.01 13.92 -11.17
C SER A 167 14.40 13.75 -12.65
N LYS A 168 15.70 13.51 -12.90
CA LYS A 168 16.23 13.31 -14.26
C LYS A 168 15.47 12.20 -15.00
N TRP A 169 15.19 11.09 -14.30
CA TRP A 169 14.41 9.97 -14.84
C TRP A 169 12.97 10.38 -15.22
N ALA A 170 12.27 11.11 -14.34
CA ALA A 170 10.90 11.54 -14.60
C ALA A 170 10.79 12.43 -15.84
N ARG A 171 11.87 13.15 -16.19
CA ARG A 171 11.94 13.96 -17.41
C ARG A 171 12.32 13.16 -18.66
N SER A 172 13.05 12.06 -18.53
CA SER A 172 13.53 11.27 -19.67
C SER A 172 12.59 10.17 -20.13
N VAL A 173 11.57 9.84 -19.34
CA VAL A 173 10.63 8.74 -19.63
C VAL A 173 9.39 9.22 -20.38
N ASN A 174 8.89 8.41 -21.32
CA ASN A 174 7.56 8.64 -21.87
C ASN A 174 6.50 8.45 -20.78
N ILE A 175 5.71 9.50 -20.53
CA ILE A 175 4.75 9.56 -19.41
C ILE A 175 3.55 8.62 -19.61
N THR A 176 3.29 8.17 -20.84
CA THR A 176 2.23 7.19 -21.14
C THR A 176 2.73 5.75 -21.04
N SER A 177 4.04 5.52 -21.01
CA SER A 177 4.64 4.18 -20.93
C SER A 177 4.75 3.65 -19.50
N ILE A 178 3.90 4.12 -18.58
CA ILE A 178 3.90 3.66 -17.19
C ILE A 178 2.55 3.11 -16.78
N PHE A 179 2.57 1.96 -16.11
CA PHE A 179 1.47 1.34 -15.44
C PHE A 179 1.49 1.74 -13.95
N PRO A 180 0.67 2.72 -13.53
CA PRO A 180 0.66 3.19 -12.16
C PRO A 180 -0.08 2.20 -11.25
N ILE A 181 0.55 1.78 -10.15
CA ILE A 181 -0.10 1.03 -9.08
C ILE A 181 -0.58 2.02 -8.03
N VAL A 182 -1.88 2.30 -8.01
CA VAL A 182 -2.46 3.33 -7.14
C VAL A 182 -2.87 2.71 -5.81
N THR A 183 -2.36 3.25 -4.71
CA THR A 183 -2.76 2.84 -3.36
C THR A 183 -3.66 3.87 -2.72
N ILE A 184 -4.77 3.37 -2.19
CA ILE A 184 -5.71 4.12 -1.36
C ILE A 184 -5.75 3.50 0.03
N LYS A 185 -6.16 4.30 1.01
CA LYS A 185 -6.35 3.87 2.39
C LYS A 185 -7.71 4.37 2.83
N ASP A 186 -8.37 3.66 3.74
CA ASP A 186 -9.65 4.14 4.25
C ASP A 186 -9.48 5.56 4.84
N PRO A 187 -10.46 6.45 4.65
CA PRO A 187 -10.33 7.83 5.10
C PRO A 187 -10.04 7.98 6.60
N TYR A 188 -10.63 7.13 7.45
CA TYR A 188 -10.50 7.29 8.91
C TYR A 188 -9.11 6.93 9.41
N HIS A 189 -8.55 5.77 9.03
CA HIS A 189 -7.18 5.44 9.44
C HIS A 189 -6.15 6.28 8.67
N TRP A 190 -6.46 6.71 7.45
CA TRP A 190 -5.61 7.66 6.73
C TRP A 190 -5.52 9.00 7.46
N MET A 191 -6.64 9.58 7.88
CA MET A 191 -6.67 10.80 8.69
C MET A 191 -5.86 10.65 9.99
N GLY A 192 -6.04 9.53 10.71
CA GLY A 192 -5.23 9.24 11.90
C GLY A 192 -3.72 9.14 11.61
N SER A 193 -3.34 8.69 10.40
CA SER A 193 -1.95 8.66 9.96
C SER A 193 -1.42 10.07 9.65
N MET A 194 -2.24 10.91 9.00
CA MET A 194 -1.93 12.31 8.72
C MET A 194 -1.72 13.13 10.00
N CYS A 195 -2.48 12.84 11.07
CA CYS A 195 -2.28 13.45 12.38
C CYS A 195 -0.93 13.12 13.02
N ARG A 196 -0.36 11.93 12.73
CA ARG A 196 0.98 11.56 13.20
C ARG A 196 2.08 12.16 12.33
N LYS A 197 1.86 12.20 11.02
CA LYS A 197 2.81 12.69 10.01
C LYS A 197 2.06 13.36 8.86
N HIS A 198 1.99 14.69 8.90
CA HIS A 198 1.27 15.49 7.90
C HIS A 198 2.06 15.73 6.60
N TYR A 199 3.37 15.47 6.60
CA TYR A 199 4.26 15.75 5.48
C TYR A 199 4.09 17.20 4.98
N GLU A 200 3.76 17.35 3.70
CA GLU A 200 3.60 18.62 3.00
C GLU A 200 2.16 19.16 3.04
N ALA A 201 1.26 18.47 3.75
CA ALA A 201 -0.10 18.94 4.02
C ALA A 201 -0.12 19.80 5.28
N ILE A 202 -0.87 20.90 5.22
CA ILE A 202 -0.97 21.93 6.24
C ILE A 202 -2.46 22.26 6.43
N TRP A 203 -2.96 22.11 7.65
CA TRP A 203 -4.31 22.48 8.04
C TRP A 203 -4.37 22.83 9.54
N PRO A 204 -5.38 23.60 9.99
CA PRO A 204 -5.55 23.90 11.41
C PRO A 204 -5.90 22.64 12.22
N HIS A 205 -5.04 22.23 13.15
CA HIS A 205 -5.31 21.13 14.09
C HIS A 205 -4.48 21.29 15.36
N THR A 206 -4.82 20.52 16.40
CA THR A 206 -4.02 20.38 17.61
C THR A 206 -3.77 18.90 17.90
N GLN A 207 -2.85 18.59 18.82
CA GLN A 207 -2.63 17.20 19.23
C GLN A 207 -3.88 16.57 19.87
N LYS A 208 -4.76 17.39 20.50
CA LYS A 208 -6.00 16.93 21.14
C LYS A 208 -7.18 16.84 20.15
N ASN A 209 -7.18 17.68 19.13
CA ASN A 209 -8.22 17.73 18.10
C ASN A 209 -7.55 17.68 16.73
N CYS A 210 -7.42 16.47 16.20
CA CYS A 210 -6.92 16.17 14.86
C CYS A 210 -7.79 15.05 14.27
N PRO A 211 -8.20 15.11 13.00
CA PRO A 211 -7.81 16.08 11.96
C PRO A 211 -8.47 17.46 12.06
N ASN A 212 -9.36 17.71 13.03
CA ASN A 212 -10.09 18.99 13.16
C ASN A 212 -10.77 19.38 11.84
N LEU A 213 -11.73 18.57 11.36
CA LEU A 213 -12.36 18.78 10.06
C LEU A 213 -13.26 20.03 10.01
N ILE A 214 -13.80 20.45 11.15
CA ILE A 214 -14.79 21.52 11.25
C ILE A 214 -14.28 22.59 12.21
N LYS A 215 -14.45 23.87 11.85
CA LYS A 215 -14.14 25.01 12.72
C LYS A 215 -15.24 25.18 13.77
N GLU A 216 -14.84 25.24 15.03
CA GLU A 216 -15.77 25.33 16.17
C GLU A 216 -16.65 26.60 16.15
N HIS A 217 -16.15 27.71 15.60
CA HIS A 217 -16.86 29.00 15.65
C HIS A 217 -17.96 29.17 14.61
N ASP A 218 -17.81 28.57 13.42
CA ASP A 218 -18.70 28.81 12.27
C ASP A 218 -19.20 27.53 11.59
N ASN A 219 -18.84 26.34 12.11
CA ASN A 219 -19.19 25.04 11.54
C ASN A 219 -18.75 24.86 10.07
N THR A 220 -17.76 25.61 9.60
CA THR A 220 -17.22 25.44 8.24
C THR A 220 -16.08 24.43 8.21
N ILE A 221 -15.86 23.81 7.04
CA ILE A 221 -14.79 22.84 6.86
C ILE A 221 -13.41 23.55 6.92
N ASN A 222 -12.44 22.92 7.57
CA ASN A 222 -11.07 23.38 7.57
C ASN A 222 -10.38 23.10 6.24
N GLU A 223 -9.94 24.17 5.57
CA GLU A 223 -9.15 24.08 4.35
C GLU A 223 -7.81 23.38 4.61
N VAL A 224 -7.41 22.55 3.66
CA VAL A 224 -6.10 21.90 3.65
C VAL A 224 -5.28 22.46 2.50
N GLN A 225 -4.03 22.83 2.79
CA GLN A 225 -3.06 23.20 1.78
C GLN A 225 -2.02 22.10 1.63
N VAL A 226 -1.75 21.69 0.40
CA VAL A 226 -0.74 20.67 0.10
C VAL A 226 0.33 21.26 -0.81
N LYS A 227 1.60 21.15 -0.41
CA LYS A 227 2.73 21.59 -1.23
C LYS A 227 3.26 20.42 -2.07
N TYR A 228 2.99 20.43 -3.37
CA TYR A 228 3.47 19.39 -4.29
C TYR A 228 4.87 19.66 -4.87
N SER A 229 5.42 20.85 -4.65
CA SER A 229 6.81 21.18 -4.96
C SER A 229 7.43 22.00 -3.83
N LYS A 230 8.70 21.71 -3.52
CA LYS A 230 9.49 22.50 -2.56
C LYS A 230 10.00 23.81 -3.14
N THR A 231 10.11 23.88 -4.46
CA THR A 231 10.78 24.97 -5.21
C THR A 231 9.80 25.88 -5.94
N ASP A 232 8.56 25.42 -6.15
CA ASP A 232 7.54 26.14 -6.93
C ASP A 232 6.30 26.45 -6.08
N PRO A 233 6.15 27.71 -5.61
CA PRO A 233 4.98 28.14 -4.82
C PRO A 233 3.65 28.02 -5.57
N SER A 234 3.65 27.95 -6.92
CA SER A 234 2.43 27.73 -7.70
C SER A 234 1.87 26.31 -7.57
N LYS A 235 2.62 25.41 -6.91
CA LYS A 235 2.25 24.02 -6.65
C LYS A 235 1.65 23.80 -5.27
N ILE A 236 1.22 24.87 -4.61
CA ILE A 236 0.38 24.80 -3.41
C ILE A 236 -1.08 24.70 -3.86
N VAL A 237 -1.72 23.58 -3.55
CA VAL A 237 -3.13 23.34 -3.88
C VAL A 237 -3.94 23.40 -2.59
N LYS A 238 -5.08 24.08 -2.66
CA LYS A 238 -6.08 24.13 -1.59
C LYS A 238 -7.13 23.05 -1.85
N HIS A 239 -7.46 22.31 -0.81
CA HIS A 239 -8.51 21.30 -0.79
C HIS A 239 -9.53 21.70 0.27
N GLU A 240 -10.81 21.41 -0.01
CA GLU A 240 -11.91 21.73 0.89
C GLU A 240 -11.77 21.00 2.22
N SER A 241 -11.16 19.82 2.22
CA SER A 241 -10.92 18.96 3.38
C SER A 241 -9.73 18.05 3.13
N LEU A 242 -9.33 17.30 4.16
CA LEU A 242 -8.42 16.16 4.02
C LEU A 242 -9.09 15.01 3.25
N VAL A 243 -10.42 14.97 3.18
CA VAL A 243 -11.22 13.90 2.54
C VAL A 243 -11.90 14.39 1.28
#